data_AF-A0A6I1E4S1-F1
#
_entry.id   AF-A0A6I1E4S1-F1
#
_cell.length_a   1.000
_cell.length_b   1.000
_cell.length_c   1.000
_cell.angle_alpha   90.00
_cell.angle_beta   90.00
_cell.angle_gamma   90.00
#
_symmetry.space_group_name_H-M   'P 1'
#
loop_
_entity.id
_entity.type
_entity.pdbx_description
1 polymer ?
#
loop_
_entity_poly.entity_id
_entity_poly.type
_entity_poly.pdbx_seq_one_letter_code
_entity_poly.pdbx_strand_id
1 'polypeptide(L)'
;MKHPKLLGAMALALFLVLNNSCGKDDPCKETTFYLDNDGDGEGDSAKPQMACEKPDKHVANANDPDDSNANIFSGCTKVTYYLDNDGDSFGDPNQSLELCDGVTVPEKYVTDNTDPNDADNNDPECQQEVTYYEDKDGDGHGNIEAAQTICSNLDTPSGYVSNSDDCDDLNGTFYPEGPDHPNDGIDSNCDGTEEPTPTVTIWNGQDIQFSKASNADWHLTENQDQLTADIIITRQNGGPIYNFQWWQSTFGQDAEHDVNENFSDLLADFYGDSDYAVLNYEQIDASGGTKGIKWALLDPGLGNYPNQAWEDFNFYGTLGDPTNFYSFKNLYNIINMLHYDESIMIGIKNEFQLLLSLGIGYGSRYDRLVGKQLALWLVEENIYLTLTFESFDMYNDTPGGAFSYTRSTPN
;
A
#
# COMPACT_ATOMS: atom_id res chain seq x y z
N MET A 1 -40.55 -82.54 -35.53
CA MET A 1 -41.11 -81.30 -36.13
C MET A 1 -39.92 -80.48 -36.64
N LYS A 2 -39.65 -80.55 -37.95
CA LYS A 2 -39.78 -79.49 -38.99
C LYS A 2 -38.62 -78.45 -39.01
N HIS A 3 -37.83 -78.57 -40.09
CA HIS A 3 -36.85 -77.70 -40.77
C HIS A 3 -37.30 -76.22 -40.99
N PRO A 4 -36.42 -75.24 -41.38
CA PRO A 4 -35.44 -75.26 -42.51
C PRO A 4 -34.06 -74.58 -42.25
N LYS A 5 -32.93 -75.00 -42.86
CA LYS A 5 -32.35 -74.71 -44.20
C LYS A 5 -32.32 -73.22 -44.61
N LEU A 6 -31.10 -72.66 -44.74
CA LEU A 6 -30.77 -71.72 -45.82
C LEU A 6 -29.30 -71.88 -46.25
N LEU A 7 -29.10 -71.96 -47.56
CA LEU A 7 -27.88 -72.16 -48.32
C LEU A 7 -27.47 -70.78 -48.88
N GLY A 8 -26.20 -70.40 -48.80
CA GLY A 8 -25.68 -69.17 -49.41
C GLY A 8 -24.29 -69.42 -50.00
N ALA A 9 -24.19 -69.34 -51.32
CA ALA A 9 -23.06 -69.78 -52.13
C ALA A 9 -21.88 -68.80 -52.13
N MET A 10 -20.67 -69.38 -52.11
CA MET A 10 -19.38 -68.73 -52.26
C MET A 10 -19.07 -68.55 -53.76
N ALA A 11 -18.94 -67.31 -54.23
CA ALA A 11 -18.47 -66.99 -55.57
C ALA A 11 -17.08 -66.37 -55.47
N LEU A 12 -16.07 -67.16 -55.84
CA LEU A 12 -14.68 -66.76 -55.95
C LEU A 12 -14.46 -66.23 -57.38
N ALA A 13 -14.47 -64.91 -57.57
CA ALA A 13 -14.13 -64.28 -58.84
C ALA A 13 -12.61 -64.05 -58.88
N LEU A 14 -11.92 -64.97 -59.57
CA LEU A 14 -10.51 -64.88 -59.92
C LEU A 14 -10.38 -63.88 -61.09
N PHE A 15 -10.05 -62.62 -60.80
CA PHE A 15 -9.71 -61.63 -61.82
C PHE A 15 -8.27 -61.91 -62.30
N LEU A 16 -8.14 -62.70 -63.37
CA LEU A 16 -6.94 -62.72 -64.20
C LEU A 16 -6.85 -61.37 -64.93
N VAL A 17 -5.98 -60.48 -64.45
CA VAL A 17 -5.51 -59.35 -65.26
C VAL A 17 -4.54 -59.94 -66.28
N LEU A 18 -5.00 -60.06 -67.52
CA LEU A 18 -4.16 -60.45 -68.64
C LEU A 18 -3.20 -59.30 -68.95
N ASN A 19 -1.90 -59.60 -68.84
CA ASN A 19 -0.80 -58.83 -69.40
C ASN A 19 -1.09 -58.48 -70.87
N ASN A 20 -1.33 -57.20 -71.15
CA ASN A 20 -1.11 -56.66 -72.49
C ASN A 20 0.41 -56.48 -72.70
N SER A 21 1.11 -57.59 -72.93
CA SER A 21 2.33 -57.57 -73.73
C SER A 21 1.90 -57.31 -75.17
N CYS A 22 2.40 -56.23 -75.78
CA CYS A 22 2.09 -55.90 -77.16
C CYS A 22 2.35 -57.08 -78.10
N GLY A 23 1.42 -57.29 -79.04
CA GLY A 23 1.62 -58.17 -80.17
C GLY A 23 2.74 -57.62 -81.04
N LYS A 24 3.60 -58.51 -81.54
CA LYS A 24 4.59 -58.20 -82.57
C LYS A 24 3.88 -57.49 -83.73
N ASP A 25 4.39 -56.31 -84.11
CA ASP A 25 4.19 -55.61 -85.39
C ASP A 25 3.62 -54.17 -85.34
N ASP A 26 3.80 -53.43 -84.23
CA ASP A 26 3.70 -51.95 -84.22
C ASP A 26 5.03 -51.35 -83.69
N PRO A 27 5.75 -50.48 -84.42
CA PRO A 27 7.03 -49.94 -83.95
C PRO A 27 6.80 -48.83 -82.90
N CYS A 28 6.21 -49.19 -81.76
CA CYS A 28 6.20 -48.31 -80.61
C CYS A 28 7.53 -48.45 -79.86
N LYS A 29 8.19 -47.32 -79.63
CA LYS A 29 9.43 -47.29 -78.85
C LYS A 29 9.05 -47.33 -77.38
N GLU A 30 9.16 -48.52 -76.78
CA GLU A 30 8.96 -48.69 -75.33
C GLU A 30 9.92 -47.79 -74.54
N THR A 31 9.37 -47.12 -73.53
CA THR A 31 10.13 -46.36 -72.53
C THR A 31 9.89 -46.97 -71.16
N THR A 32 10.88 -46.85 -70.26
CA THR A 32 10.72 -47.28 -68.87
C THR A 32 9.98 -46.20 -68.09
N PHE A 33 8.94 -46.62 -67.37
CA PHE A 33 8.23 -45.81 -66.38
C PHE A 33 8.37 -46.47 -65.01
N TYR A 34 8.21 -45.69 -63.93
CA TYR A 34 8.40 -46.12 -62.55
C TYR A 34 7.11 -45.83 -61.77
N LEU A 35 6.72 -46.73 -60.86
CA LEU A 35 5.52 -46.55 -60.06
C LEU A 35 5.65 -45.30 -59.18
N ASP A 36 4.60 -44.50 -59.15
CA ASP A 36 4.38 -43.33 -58.29
C ASP A 36 3.13 -43.67 -57.45
N ASN A 37 3.38 -44.28 -56.30
CA ASN A 37 2.34 -44.92 -55.49
C ASN A 37 1.69 -43.93 -54.51
N ASP A 38 2.44 -42.96 -54.00
CA ASP A 38 1.94 -41.94 -53.08
C ASP A 38 1.46 -40.66 -53.79
N GLY A 39 1.78 -40.48 -55.07
CA GLY A 39 1.25 -39.44 -55.93
C GLY A 39 2.02 -38.12 -55.89
N ASP A 40 3.27 -38.09 -55.43
CA ASP A 40 4.10 -36.88 -55.40
C ASP A 40 4.71 -36.51 -56.77
N GLY A 41 4.61 -37.43 -57.75
CA GLY A 41 5.13 -37.24 -59.09
C GLY A 41 6.57 -37.75 -59.30
N GLU A 42 7.16 -38.39 -58.30
CA GLU A 42 8.41 -39.13 -58.36
C GLU A 42 8.17 -40.64 -58.44
N GLY A 43 9.12 -41.35 -59.04
CA GLY A 43 8.98 -42.78 -59.32
C GLY A 43 9.97 -43.65 -58.55
N ASP A 44 9.48 -44.78 -58.04
CA ASP A 44 10.30 -45.80 -57.37
C ASP A 44 11.23 -46.52 -58.35
N SER A 45 12.53 -46.28 -58.22
CA SER A 45 13.56 -46.95 -59.03
C SER A 45 13.52 -48.49 -58.97
N ALA A 46 12.95 -49.07 -57.91
CA ALA A 46 12.80 -50.52 -57.72
C ALA A 46 11.59 -51.12 -58.46
N LYS A 47 10.65 -50.31 -58.97
CA LYS A 47 9.45 -50.77 -59.67
C LYS A 47 9.35 -50.24 -61.12
N PRO A 48 10.30 -50.58 -62.01
CA PRO A 48 10.24 -50.20 -63.41
C PRO A 48 9.22 -51.05 -64.20
N GLN A 49 8.52 -50.41 -65.12
CA GLN A 49 7.64 -51.03 -66.12
C GLN A 49 7.94 -50.45 -67.50
N MET A 50 8.26 -51.33 -68.47
CA MET A 50 8.38 -50.94 -69.88
C MET A 50 7.00 -50.93 -70.54
N ALA A 51 6.67 -49.82 -71.21
CA ALA A 51 5.43 -49.68 -71.96
C ALA A 51 5.58 -48.65 -73.09
N CYS A 52 4.69 -48.71 -74.07
CA CYS A 52 4.64 -47.74 -75.17
C CYS A 52 3.91 -46.44 -74.81
N GLU A 53 3.00 -46.50 -73.83
CA GLU A 53 2.32 -45.35 -73.24
C GLU A 53 2.47 -45.40 -71.71
N LYS A 54 2.45 -44.24 -71.04
CA LYS A 54 2.61 -44.13 -69.59
C LYS A 54 1.51 -44.93 -68.89
N PRO A 55 1.83 -46.00 -68.13
CA PRO A 55 0.84 -46.73 -67.37
C PRO A 55 0.22 -45.87 -66.26
N ASP A 56 -0.98 -46.23 -65.81
CA ASP A 56 -1.63 -45.57 -64.68
C ASP A 56 -0.72 -45.62 -63.44
N LYS A 57 -0.65 -44.49 -62.70
CA LYS A 57 0.22 -44.31 -61.51
C LYS A 57 1.72 -44.52 -61.76
N HIS A 58 2.22 -44.26 -62.97
CA HIS A 58 3.66 -44.28 -63.23
C HIS A 58 4.16 -42.93 -63.75
N VAL A 59 5.44 -42.63 -63.49
CA VAL A 59 6.16 -41.45 -63.97
C VAL A 59 7.44 -41.85 -64.71
N ALA A 60 8.07 -40.90 -65.42
CA ALA A 60 9.25 -41.18 -66.25
C ALA A 60 10.58 -41.04 -65.48
N ASN A 61 10.56 -40.48 -64.28
CA ASN A 61 11.73 -40.35 -63.41
C ASN A 61 11.79 -41.53 -62.41
N ALA A 62 12.96 -41.75 -61.80
CA ALA A 62 13.23 -42.84 -60.88
C ALA A 62 13.83 -42.31 -59.57
N ASN A 63 13.36 -41.14 -59.15
CA ASN A 63 14.05 -40.31 -58.17
C ASN A 63 13.49 -40.44 -56.75
N ASP A 64 12.37 -41.14 -56.60
CA ASP A 64 11.64 -41.19 -55.35
C ASP A 64 12.42 -41.95 -54.27
N PRO A 65 12.77 -41.29 -53.16
CA PRO A 65 13.43 -41.94 -52.04
C PRO A 65 12.48 -42.74 -51.11
N ASP A 66 11.16 -42.50 -51.13
CA ASP A 66 10.14 -43.21 -50.34
C ASP A 66 8.74 -43.16 -50.99
N ASP A 67 8.49 -44.09 -51.92
CA ASP A 67 7.24 -44.32 -52.69
C ASP A 67 6.01 -44.74 -51.84
N SER A 68 6.09 -44.55 -50.52
CA SER A 68 4.99 -44.71 -49.59
C SER A 68 4.57 -43.41 -48.90
N ASN A 69 5.32 -42.32 -49.07
CA ASN A 69 5.11 -41.05 -48.38
C ASN A 69 5.42 -39.84 -49.27
N ALA A 70 4.37 -39.25 -49.83
CA ALA A 70 4.43 -38.11 -50.74
C ALA A 70 5.07 -36.82 -50.16
N ASN A 71 5.39 -36.82 -48.87
CA ASN A 71 6.10 -35.74 -48.20
C ASN A 71 7.63 -35.95 -48.16
N ILE A 72 8.15 -37.02 -48.79
CA ILE A 72 9.57 -37.35 -48.86
C ILE A 72 10.01 -37.49 -50.33
N PHE A 73 10.38 -36.38 -50.96
CA PHE A 73 10.76 -36.30 -52.38
C PHE A 73 12.26 -36.01 -52.60
N SER A 74 12.75 -36.23 -53.82
CA SER A 74 14.17 -36.05 -54.16
C SER A 74 14.67 -34.61 -54.02
N GLY A 75 15.91 -34.46 -53.56
CA GLY A 75 16.58 -33.16 -53.45
C GLY A 75 16.08 -32.26 -52.31
N CYS A 76 15.15 -32.73 -51.48
CA CYS A 76 14.73 -32.03 -50.28
C CYS A 76 15.73 -32.23 -49.12
N THR A 77 15.68 -31.34 -48.12
CA THR A 77 16.34 -31.57 -46.84
C THR A 77 15.34 -32.21 -45.89
N LYS A 78 15.69 -33.36 -45.31
CA LYS A 78 14.82 -34.02 -44.34
C LYS A 78 14.92 -33.35 -42.97
N VAL A 79 13.77 -33.14 -42.34
CA VAL A 79 13.63 -32.59 -40.99
C VAL A 79 12.86 -33.60 -40.15
N THR A 80 13.38 -33.88 -38.96
CA THR A 80 12.71 -34.72 -37.96
C THR A 80 11.86 -33.83 -37.06
N TYR A 81 10.59 -34.17 -36.92
CA TYR A 81 9.66 -33.55 -36.00
C TYR A 81 9.23 -34.57 -34.93
N TYR A 82 8.97 -34.09 -33.73
CA TYR A 82 8.63 -34.88 -32.54
C TYR A 82 7.19 -34.56 -32.13
N LEU A 83 6.43 -35.58 -31.74
CA LEU A 83 5.05 -35.39 -31.29
C LEU A 83 5.03 -34.55 -30.00
N ASP A 84 4.17 -33.54 -29.96
CA ASP A 84 3.88 -32.65 -28.83
C ASP A 84 2.39 -32.81 -28.49
N ASN A 85 2.11 -33.78 -27.63
CA ASN A 85 0.79 -34.29 -27.36
C ASN A 85 0.05 -33.47 -26.31
N ASP A 86 0.78 -32.87 -25.36
CA ASP A 86 0.24 -32.03 -24.28
C ASP A 86 0.28 -30.51 -24.56
N GLY A 87 1.00 -30.08 -25.60
CA GLY A 87 0.96 -28.73 -26.15
C GLY A 87 1.90 -27.74 -25.50
N ASP A 88 2.99 -28.18 -24.88
CA ASP A 88 3.97 -27.32 -24.21
C ASP A 88 5.12 -26.85 -25.13
N SER A 89 5.11 -27.26 -26.40
CA SER A 89 6.10 -26.97 -27.46
C SER A 89 7.40 -27.78 -27.41
N PHE A 90 7.49 -28.80 -26.56
CA PHE A 90 8.56 -29.79 -26.53
C PHE A 90 8.00 -31.15 -26.98
N GLY A 91 8.80 -31.95 -27.69
CA GLY A 91 8.31 -33.20 -28.28
C GLY A 91 9.02 -34.46 -27.78
N ASP A 92 8.31 -35.59 -27.83
CA ASP A 92 8.82 -36.90 -27.41
C ASP A 92 9.95 -37.40 -28.33
N PRO A 93 11.19 -37.57 -27.83
CA PRO A 93 12.31 -38.09 -28.64
C PRO A 93 12.07 -39.52 -29.14
N ASN A 94 11.09 -40.25 -28.59
CA ASN A 94 10.71 -41.60 -28.98
C ASN A 94 9.55 -41.65 -29.98
N GLN A 95 8.87 -40.52 -30.24
CA GLN A 95 7.78 -40.41 -31.22
C GLN A 95 8.09 -39.32 -32.23
N SER A 96 8.61 -39.72 -33.40
CA SER A 96 9.01 -38.77 -34.44
C SER A 96 8.46 -39.12 -35.82
N LEU A 97 8.39 -38.08 -36.65
CA LEU A 97 8.04 -38.11 -38.06
C LEU A 97 9.13 -37.40 -38.86
N GLU A 98 9.56 -38.00 -39.96
CA GLU A 98 10.52 -37.39 -40.88
C GLU A 98 9.76 -36.86 -42.12
N LEU A 99 9.97 -35.58 -42.44
CA LEU A 99 9.35 -34.91 -43.60
C LEU A 99 10.41 -34.11 -44.36
N CYS A 100 10.16 -33.82 -45.64
CA CYS A 100 10.92 -32.81 -46.36
C CYS A 100 10.64 -31.40 -45.80
N ASP A 101 11.68 -30.56 -45.77
CA ASP A 101 11.58 -29.14 -45.52
C ASP A 101 10.62 -28.47 -46.53
N GLY A 102 9.83 -27.50 -46.06
CA GLY A 102 8.82 -26.80 -46.86
C GLY A 102 7.49 -27.53 -47.05
N VAL A 103 7.31 -28.73 -46.49
CA VAL A 103 6.02 -29.42 -46.42
C VAL A 103 5.22 -28.95 -45.20
N THR A 104 3.89 -28.93 -45.32
CA THR A 104 3.00 -28.66 -44.18
C THR A 104 3.17 -29.74 -43.11
N VAL A 105 3.66 -29.34 -41.94
CA VAL A 105 3.83 -30.20 -40.78
C VAL A 105 2.44 -30.50 -40.16
N PRO A 106 2.13 -31.75 -39.79
CA PRO A 106 0.92 -32.06 -39.03
C PRO A 106 0.84 -31.25 -37.74
N GLU A 107 -0.38 -30.91 -37.32
CA GLU A 107 -0.59 -30.33 -35.99
C GLU A 107 0.00 -31.24 -34.91
N LYS A 108 0.50 -30.65 -33.81
CA LYS A 108 1.14 -31.35 -32.69
C LYS A 108 2.51 -31.95 -32.96
N TYR A 109 3.28 -31.38 -33.89
CA TYR A 109 4.66 -31.79 -34.13
C TYR A 109 5.59 -30.58 -34.06
N VAL A 110 6.67 -30.70 -33.28
CA VAL A 110 7.67 -29.65 -33.04
C VAL A 110 9.07 -30.15 -33.40
N THR A 111 10.05 -29.25 -33.55
CA THR A 111 11.44 -29.64 -33.85
C THR A 111 12.28 -29.90 -32.60
N ASP A 112 11.77 -29.51 -31.43
CA ASP A 112 12.43 -29.72 -30.14
C ASP A 112 12.09 -31.12 -29.61
N ASN A 113 13.08 -31.83 -29.07
CA ASN A 113 12.96 -33.22 -28.63
C ASN A 113 13.26 -33.43 -27.14
N THR A 114 13.13 -32.37 -26.35
CA THR A 114 13.57 -32.34 -24.95
C THR A 114 12.49 -32.74 -23.94
N ASP A 115 11.41 -33.39 -24.37
CA ASP A 115 10.35 -33.88 -23.49
C ASP A 115 10.29 -35.43 -23.43
N PRO A 116 10.83 -36.07 -22.39
CA PRO A 116 10.74 -37.52 -22.21
C PRO A 116 9.37 -38.00 -21.68
N ASN A 117 8.44 -37.11 -21.29
CA ASN A 117 7.14 -37.43 -20.72
C ASN A 117 5.99 -36.58 -21.33
N ASP A 118 5.77 -36.81 -22.62
CA ASP A 118 4.75 -36.22 -23.54
C ASP A 118 3.28 -36.56 -23.21
N ALA A 119 2.95 -36.64 -21.93
CA ALA A 119 1.63 -36.86 -21.39
C ALA A 119 1.31 -35.93 -20.21
N ASP A 120 2.26 -35.09 -19.80
CA ASP A 120 2.13 -34.17 -18.68
C ASP A 120 2.63 -32.79 -19.10
N ASN A 121 1.69 -31.85 -19.22
CA ASN A 121 1.96 -30.46 -19.59
C ASN A 121 2.79 -29.66 -18.56
N ASN A 122 3.41 -30.35 -17.59
CA ASN A 122 4.21 -29.80 -16.50
C ASN A 122 5.66 -30.32 -16.52
N ASP A 123 6.29 -30.48 -17.69
CA ASP A 123 7.74 -30.69 -17.74
C ASP A 123 8.52 -29.45 -18.21
N PRO A 124 8.71 -28.44 -17.35
CA PRO A 124 10.03 -27.89 -17.17
C PRO A 124 10.72 -28.74 -16.12
N GLU A 125 11.74 -29.52 -16.50
CA GLU A 125 12.69 -30.01 -15.51
C GLU A 125 13.19 -28.76 -14.75
N CYS A 126 12.72 -28.60 -13.51
CA CYS A 126 12.87 -27.38 -12.73
C CYS A 126 14.36 -27.17 -12.45
N GLN A 127 15.07 -26.48 -13.35
CA GLN A 127 16.53 -26.43 -13.32
C GLN A 127 17.05 -25.78 -12.03
N GLN A 128 16.27 -24.86 -11.48
CA GLN A 128 16.56 -24.15 -10.24
C GLN A 128 15.25 -23.65 -9.62
N GLU A 129 15.06 -23.92 -8.32
CA GLU A 129 13.97 -23.39 -7.51
C GLU A 129 14.33 -22.00 -6.97
N VAL A 130 13.32 -21.11 -6.92
CA VAL A 130 13.40 -19.78 -6.32
C VAL A 130 12.20 -19.62 -5.38
N THR A 131 12.44 -19.03 -4.22
CA THR A 131 11.38 -18.71 -3.25
C THR A 131 11.02 -17.25 -3.36
N TYR A 132 9.72 -16.98 -3.41
CA TYR A 132 9.12 -15.66 -3.33
C TYR A 132 8.24 -15.58 -2.07
N TYR A 133 7.96 -14.37 -1.60
CA TYR A 133 7.26 -14.08 -0.36
C TYR A 133 6.08 -13.16 -0.65
N GLU A 134 4.93 -13.40 -0.02
CA GLU A 134 3.71 -12.59 -0.21
C GLU A 134 3.99 -11.14 0.18
N ASP A 135 3.58 -10.19 -0.66
CA ASP A 135 3.61 -8.73 -0.45
C ASP A 135 2.16 -8.26 -0.49
N LYS A 136 1.53 -8.25 0.67
CA LYS A 136 0.07 -8.13 0.78
C LYS A 136 -0.40 -6.69 0.83
N ASP A 137 0.41 -5.77 1.33
CA ASP A 137 0.11 -4.34 1.37
C ASP A 137 0.65 -3.56 0.16
N GLY A 138 1.54 -4.17 -0.62
CA GLY A 138 2.02 -3.67 -1.91
C GLY A 138 3.17 -2.67 -1.79
N ASP A 139 3.97 -2.72 -0.73
CA ASP A 139 5.13 -1.84 -0.54
C ASP A 139 6.43 -2.36 -1.18
N GLY A 140 6.44 -3.61 -1.66
CA GLY A 140 7.58 -4.25 -2.29
C GLY A 140 8.43 -5.12 -1.36
N HIS A 141 8.02 -5.29 -0.11
CA HIS A 141 8.65 -6.15 0.89
C HIS A 141 7.78 -7.38 1.20
N GLY A 142 8.45 -8.51 1.47
CA GLY A 142 7.81 -9.81 1.54
C GLY A 142 7.76 -10.41 2.93
N ASN A 143 6.67 -11.10 3.24
CA ASN A 143 6.46 -11.79 4.51
C ASN A 143 7.17 -13.15 4.58
N ILE A 144 8.12 -13.29 5.50
CA ILE A 144 8.91 -14.53 5.69
C ILE A 144 8.05 -15.77 6.02
N GLU A 145 6.88 -15.59 6.64
CA GLU A 145 5.98 -16.69 7.03
C GLU A 145 5.04 -17.10 5.88
N ALA A 146 4.98 -16.32 4.79
CA ALA A 146 4.11 -16.53 3.64
C ALA A 146 4.93 -16.70 2.34
N ALA A 147 5.67 -17.82 2.24
CA ALA A 147 6.54 -18.10 1.11
C ALA A 147 5.93 -19.09 0.10
N GLN A 148 6.26 -18.90 -1.18
CA GLN A 148 5.98 -19.83 -2.28
C GLN A 148 7.26 -20.12 -3.07
N THR A 149 7.58 -21.40 -3.23
CA THR A 149 8.71 -21.85 -4.07
C THR A 149 8.20 -22.26 -5.45
N ILE A 150 8.81 -21.71 -6.50
CA ILE A 150 8.52 -22.03 -7.90
C ILE A 150 9.82 -22.23 -8.68
N CYS A 151 9.69 -22.73 -9.91
CA CYS A 151 10.84 -22.85 -10.80
C CYS A 151 11.26 -21.48 -11.34
N SER A 152 12.57 -21.24 -11.40
CA SER A 152 13.19 -19.99 -11.86
C SER A 152 12.82 -19.57 -13.29
N ASN A 153 12.33 -20.49 -14.11
CA ASN A 153 11.86 -20.24 -15.47
C ASN A 153 10.39 -19.78 -15.53
N LEU A 154 9.69 -19.75 -14.40
CA LEU A 154 8.33 -19.22 -14.27
C LEU A 154 8.37 -17.75 -13.80
N ASP A 155 7.38 -16.97 -14.23
CA ASP A 155 7.24 -15.58 -13.78
C ASP A 155 6.93 -15.52 -12.27
N THR A 156 7.40 -14.45 -11.62
CA THR A 156 7.08 -14.15 -10.22
C THR A 156 5.55 -14.16 -10.01
N PRO A 157 5.03 -14.90 -9.00
CA PRO A 157 3.60 -14.93 -8.74
C PRO A 157 3.07 -13.52 -8.44
N SER A 158 1.87 -13.20 -8.93
CA SER A 158 1.24 -11.91 -8.64
C SER A 158 1.03 -11.74 -7.13
N GLY A 159 1.48 -10.61 -6.58
CA GLY A 159 1.42 -10.33 -5.13
C GLY A 159 2.55 -10.97 -4.33
N TYR A 160 3.64 -11.39 -4.98
CA TYR A 160 4.83 -11.91 -4.31
C TYR A 160 6.10 -11.16 -4.75
N VAL A 161 7.07 -11.05 -3.86
CA VAL A 161 8.39 -10.42 -4.07
C VAL A 161 9.53 -11.37 -3.67
N SER A 162 10.77 -11.02 -4.01
CA SER A 162 11.93 -11.90 -3.80
C SER A 162 12.66 -11.70 -2.47
N ASN A 163 12.34 -10.65 -1.72
CA ASN A 163 12.87 -10.39 -0.37
C ASN A 163 11.88 -10.94 0.67
N SER A 164 12.32 -11.04 1.93
CA SER A 164 11.52 -11.59 3.04
C SER A 164 11.66 -10.73 4.30
N ASP A 165 11.81 -9.43 4.10
CA ASP A 165 12.32 -8.49 5.08
C ASP A 165 11.24 -7.58 5.68
N ASP A 166 9.98 -7.80 5.32
CA ASP A 166 8.83 -7.12 5.89
C ASP A 166 8.56 -7.55 7.34
N CYS A 167 8.41 -6.56 8.24
CA CYS A 167 8.06 -6.79 9.64
C CYS A 167 6.55 -6.66 9.94
N ASP A 168 5.74 -6.06 9.07
CA ASP A 168 4.28 -5.98 9.16
C ASP A 168 3.59 -5.91 7.79
N ASP A 169 3.38 -7.08 7.17
CA ASP A 169 2.69 -7.36 5.89
C ASP A 169 1.20 -6.99 5.83
N LEU A 170 0.74 -6.13 6.74
CA LEU A 170 -0.58 -5.50 6.69
C LEU A 170 -0.48 -3.98 6.57
N ASN A 171 0.72 -3.41 6.60
CA ASN A 171 0.97 -2.00 6.69
C ASN A 171 2.20 -1.57 5.86
N GLY A 172 1.95 -1.09 4.64
CA GLY A 172 2.99 -0.70 3.68
C GLY A 172 3.79 0.57 4.02
N THR A 173 3.84 0.93 5.31
CA THR A 173 4.78 1.89 5.87
C THR A 173 5.81 1.24 6.81
N PHE A 174 5.73 -0.08 7.02
CA PHE A 174 6.52 -0.84 7.98
C PHE A 174 7.47 -1.80 7.25
N TYR A 175 8.60 -1.28 6.78
CA TYR A 175 9.56 -2.04 5.98
C TYR A 175 11.00 -1.56 6.20
N PRO A 176 12.02 -2.38 5.88
CA PRO A 176 13.42 -2.00 5.98
C PRO A 176 13.76 -0.67 5.29
N GLU A 177 14.47 0.20 5.99
CA GLU A 177 14.80 1.56 5.52
C GLU A 177 13.57 2.47 5.29
N GLY A 178 12.39 2.06 5.76
CA GLY A 178 11.17 2.86 5.79
C GLY A 178 11.24 4.05 6.76
N PRO A 179 10.24 4.95 6.73
CA PRO A 179 10.16 6.04 7.69
C PRO A 179 9.98 5.50 9.11
N ASP A 180 10.85 5.92 10.03
CA ASP A 180 10.70 5.64 11.46
C ASP A 180 10.47 6.92 12.26
N HIS A 181 9.57 6.85 13.24
CA HIS A 181 9.15 8.01 14.02
C HIS A 181 9.78 7.96 15.42
N PRO A 182 10.44 9.05 15.88
CA PRO A 182 11.05 9.04 17.19
C PRO A 182 10.00 9.02 18.32
N ASN A 183 10.24 8.21 19.36
CA ASN A 183 9.51 8.13 20.63
C ASN A 183 8.04 7.66 20.56
N ASP A 184 7.61 6.96 19.50
CA ASP A 184 6.29 6.32 19.48
C ASP A 184 6.32 4.86 19.98
N GLY A 185 7.50 4.32 20.26
CA GLY A 185 7.71 2.94 20.72
C GLY A 185 7.46 1.89 19.65
N ILE A 186 7.41 2.28 18.38
CA ILE A 186 7.23 1.44 17.22
C ILE A 186 8.52 1.44 16.41
N ASP A 187 8.91 0.28 15.88
CA ASP A 187 10.02 0.12 14.93
C ASP A 187 9.39 -0.04 13.54
N SER A 188 9.20 1.09 12.83
CA SER A 188 8.57 1.08 11.50
C SER A 188 9.58 0.85 10.37
N ASN A 189 10.89 0.90 10.63
CA ASN A 189 11.91 0.64 9.63
C ASN A 189 12.52 -0.76 9.73
N CYS A 190 11.98 -1.61 10.61
CA CYS A 190 12.37 -3.00 10.84
C CYS A 190 13.87 -3.22 11.15
N ASP A 191 14.58 -2.23 11.70
CA ASP A 191 16.02 -2.32 11.98
C ASP A 191 16.37 -2.90 13.36
N GLY A 192 15.34 -3.17 14.18
CA GLY A 192 15.45 -3.73 15.52
C GLY A 192 15.73 -2.68 16.60
N THR A 193 15.69 -1.39 16.25
CA THR A 193 15.86 -0.25 17.15
C THR A 193 14.83 0.83 16.87
N GLU A 194 14.49 1.61 17.91
CA GLU A 194 13.65 2.80 17.75
C GLU A 194 14.53 3.98 17.33
N GLU A 195 14.06 4.79 16.37
CA GLU A 195 14.79 5.98 15.91
C GLU A 195 15.11 6.94 17.07
N PRO A 196 16.40 7.19 17.33
CA PRO A 196 16.79 8.06 18.43
C PRO A 196 16.48 9.51 18.12
N THR A 197 15.90 10.22 19.08
CA THR A 197 15.64 11.65 18.95
C THR A 197 16.94 12.46 18.73
N PRO A 198 17.07 13.26 17.66
CA PRO A 198 18.16 14.22 17.54
C PRO A 198 18.00 15.31 18.61
N THR A 199 19.05 15.57 19.39
CA THR A 199 19.02 16.59 20.45
C THR A 199 19.11 18.00 19.85
N VAL A 200 17.99 18.71 19.79
CA VAL A 200 17.91 20.11 19.35
C VAL A 200 17.73 21.03 20.56
N THR A 201 18.69 21.93 20.79
CA THR A 201 18.57 22.95 21.85
C THR A 201 17.81 24.16 21.31
N ILE A 202 16.53 24.32 21.69
CA ILE A 202 15.67 25.47 21.31
C ILE A 202 16.15 26.75 22.01
N TRP A 203 16.67 26.63 23.23
CA TRP A 203 17.15 27.76 24.03
C TRP A 203 18.26 27.35 24.98
N ASN A 204 19.29 28.20 25.04
CA ASN A 204 20.46 28.02 25.89
C ASN A 204 20.66 29.18 26.88
N GLY A 205 19.71 30.13 26.93
CA GLY A 205 19.72 31.24 27.87
C GLY A 205 19.01 30.87 29.18
N GLN A 206 18.85 31.87 30.06
CA GLN A 206 18.10 31.64 31.31
C GLN A 206 16.59 31.60 31.03
N ASP A 207 15.88 30.75 31.78
CA ASP A 207 14.43 30.74 31.79
C ASP A 207 13.88 32.04 32.36
N ILE A 208 12.82 32.54 31.74
CA ILE A 208 12.04 33.67 32.25
C ILE A 208 10.77 33.09 32.87
N GLN A 209 10.45 33.52 34.09
CA GLN A 209 9.35 32.95 34.86
C GLN A 209 8.26 33.98 35.08
N PHE A 210 7.02 33.54 34.93
CA PHE A 210 5.84 34.29 35.32
C PHE A 210 4.97 33.42 36.23
N SER A 211 4.35 34.04 37.23
CA SER A 211 3.31 33.40 38.03
C SER A 211 2.22 34.40 38.41
N LYS A 212 0.98 33.91 38.42
CA LYS A 212 -0.18 34.66 38.85
C LYS A 212 -0.89 33.87 39.94
N ALA A 213 -1.06 34.50 41.11
CA ALA A 213 -1.80 33.88 42.21
C ALA A 213 -3.31 33.81 41.89
N SER A 214 -3.97 32.84 42.53
CA SER A 214 -5.42 32.68 42.43
C SER A 214 -6.13 33.92 42.97
N ASN A 215 -7.19 34.36 42.28
CA ASN A 215 -7.97 35.56 42.59
C ASN A 215 -7.19 36.89 42.64
N ALA A 216 -5.92 36.91 42.22
CA ALA A 216 -5.16 38.15 42.14
C ALA A 216 -5.79 39.08 41.09
N ASP A 217 -5.81 40.39 41.37
CA ASP A 217 -6.44 41.37 40.49
C ASP A 217 -5.73 41.41 39.12
N TRP A 218 -6.43 40.92 38.10
CA TRP A 218 -5.91 40.73 36.76
C TRP A 218 -5.79 42.03 35.97
N HIS A 219 -6.34 43.15 36.46
CA HIS A 219 -6.13 44.49 35.87
C HIS A 219 -4.75 45.07 36.23
N LEU A 220 -4.09 44.55 37.27
CA LEU A 220 -2.79 45.03 37.68
C LEU A 220 -1.70 44.42 36.79
N THR A 221 -0.80 45.25 36.29
CA THR A 221 0.30 44.82 35.40
C THR A 221 1.20 43.75 36.02
N GLU A 222 1.34 43.70 37.34
CA GLU A 222 2.10 42.64 38.04
C GLU A 222 1.46 41.24 37.94
N ASN A 223 0.17 41.18 37.61
CA ASN A 223 -0.60 39.94 37.41
C ASN A 223 -0.85 39.66 35.91
N GLN A 224 -0.10 40.34 35.04
CA GLN A 224 -0.09 40.19 33.60
C GLN A 224 1.36 39.95 33.15
N ASP A 225 1.57 39.17 32.09
CA ASP A 225 2.89 39.11 31.45
C ASP A 225 2.82 39.57 30.00
N GLN A 226 3.60 40.58 29.68
CA GLN A 226 3.72 41.10 28.34
C GLN A 226 4.83 40.35 27.61
N LEU A 227 4.45 39.37 26.79
CA LEU A 227 5.38 38.61 25.95
C LEU A 227 5.83 39.43 24.75
N THR A 228 4.89 40.10 24.08
CA THR A 228 5.15 40.99 22.94
C THR A 228 4.25 42.23 23.01
N ALA A 229 4.36 43.13 22.03
CA ALA A 229 3.44 44.27 21.92
C ALA A 229 1.97 43.83 21.75
N ASP A 230 1.74 42.65 21.19
CA ASP A 230 0.41 42.14 20.83
C ASP A 230 -0.05 41.00 21.76
N ILE A 231 0.81 40.56 22.69
CA ILE A 231 0.54 39.42 23.57
C ILE A 231 0.79 39.79 25.02
N ILE A 232 -0.32 39.91 25.75
CA ILE A 232 -0.31 40.06 27.21
C ILE A 232 -1.11 38.90 27.80
N ILE A 233 -0.44 37.98 28.51
CA ILE A 233 -1.08 36.80 29.10
C ILE A 233 -1.59 37.14 30.50
N THR A 234 -2.86 36.87 30.77
CA THR A 234 -3.44 36.87 32.12
C THR A 234 -4.65 35.94 32.22
N ARG A 235 -5.31 35.93 33.38
CA ARG A 235 -6.49 35.12 33.67
C ARG A 235 -7.43 35.89 34.61
N GLN A 236 -8.73 35.90 34.30
CA GLN A 236 -9.77 36.35 35.22
C GLN A 236 -9.85 35.45 36.47
N ASN A 237 -10.56 35.90 37.52
CA ASN A 237 -10.74 35.11 38.73
C ASN A 237 -11.52 33.81 38.48
N GLY A 238 -12.53 33.85 37.61
CA GLY A 238 -13.20 32.68 37.05
C GLY A 238 -13.16 32.78 35.54
N GLY A 239 -12.58 31.79 34.86
CA GLY A 239 -12.43 31.81 33.41
C GLY A 239 -11.07 31.31 32.93
N PRO A 240 -10.88 31.22 31.60
CA PRO A 240 -9.65 30.73 30.99
C PRO A 240 -8.50 31.76 31.08
N ILE A 241 -7.27 31.28 30.87
CA ILE A 241 -6.14 32.16 30.54
C ILE A 241 -6.47 32.81 29.17
N TYR A 242 -6.08 34.05 28.91
CA TYR A 242 -6.38 34.73 27.64
C TYR A 242 -5.32 35.78 27.30
N ASN A 243 -5.35 36.25 26.04
CA ASN A 243 -4.55 37.39 25.59
C ASN A 243 -5.32 38.70 25.86
N PHE A 244 -4.93 39.41 26.91
CA PHE A 244 -5.52 40.67 27.33
C PHE A 244 -5.42 41.76 26.25
N GLN A 245 -4.26 41.86 25.58
CA GLN A 245 -4.03 42.90 24.57
C GLN A 245 -4.94 42.70 23.35
N TRP A 246 -5.13 41.46 22.93
CA TRP A 246 -6.06 41.14 21.86
C TRP A 246 -7.50 41.52 22.22
N TRP A 247 -7.94 41.17 23.44
CA TRP A 247 -9.29 41.48 23.91
C TRP A 247 -9.56 42.98 23.86
N GLN A 248 -8.65 43.76 24.43
CA GLN A 248 -8.70 45.22 24.41
C GLN A 248 -8.74 45.78 22.99
N SER A 249 -7.94 45.23 22.07
CA SER A 249 -7.88 45.70 20.68
C SER A 249 -9.17 45.40 19.91
N THR A 250 -9.86 44.31 20.26
CA THR A 250 -11.07 43.84 19.59
C THR A 250 -12.34 44.50 20.13
N PHE A 251 -12.47 44.60 21.46
CA PHE A 251 -13.71 45.03 22.11
C PHE A 251 -13.62 46.44 22.72
N GLY A 252 -12.41 46.99 22.89
CA GLY A 252 -12.20 48.32 23.47
C GLY A 252 -12.56 48.45 24.95
N GLN A 253 -12.82 47.32 25.63
CA GLN A 253 -13.16 47.23 27.04
C GLN A 253 -12.57 45.97 27.65
N ASP A 254 -12.51 45.93 28.99
CA ASP A 254 -12.04 44.77 29.74
C ASP A 254 -12.99 43.59 29.62
N ALA A 255 -12.43 42.37 29.69
CA ALA A 255 -13.20 41.14 29.72
C ALA A 255 -13.77 40.98 31.14
N GLU A 256 -14.78 41.77 31.51
CA GLU A 256 -15.38 41.66 32.84
C GLU A 256 -16.33 40.46 32.88
N HIS A 257 -16.33 39.72 33.98
CA HIS A 257 -17.37 38.73 34.23
C HIS A 257 -18.51 39.45 34.97
N ASP A 258 -19.68 39.57 34.33
CA ASP A 258 -20.85 40.10 35.02
C ASP A 258 -21.26 39.14 36.15
N VAL A 259 -21.08 39.60 37.39
CA VAL A 259 -21.43 38.86 38.61
C VAL A 259 -22.93 38.56 38.75
N ASN A 260 -23.77 39.19 37.94
CA ASN A 260 -25.21 38.94 37.88
C ASN A 260 -25.59 37.90 36.83
N GLU A 261 -24.64 37.47 36.00
CA GLU A 261 -24.83 36.45 34.97
C GLU A 261 -24.03 35.19 35.30
N ASN A 262 -24.50 34.03 34.82
CA ASN A 262 -23.84 32.75 35.10
C ASN A 262 -22.61 32.50 34.21
N PHE A 263 -22.27 33.44 33.31
CA PHE A 263 -21.24 33.27 32.30
C PHE A 263 -20.37 34.52 32.22
N SER A 264 -19.07 34.34 31.99
CA SER A 264 -18.14 35.44 31.67
C SER A 264 -18.36 35.87 30.23
N ASP A 265 -18.28 37.17 29.94
CA ASP A 265 -18.30 37.73 28.59
C ASP A 265 -17.30 37.02 27.67
N LEU A 266 -16.09 36.77 28.20
CA LEU A 266 -15.04 35.97 27.55
C LEU A 266 -15.49 34.55 27.19
N LEU A 267 -16.39 33.97 27.97
CA LEU A 267 -16.93 32.63 27.77
C LEU A 267 -18.09 32.62 26.77
N ALA A 268 -18.95 33.64 26.83
CA ALA A 268 -20.14 33.78 26.00
C ALA A 268 -19.77 34.16 24.56
N ASP A 269 -18.91 35.17 24.39
CA ASP A 269 -18.35 35.55 23.08
C ASP A 269 -17.62 34.38 22.42
N PHE A 270 -16.95 33.54 23.22
CA PHE A 270 -16.23 32.36 22.73
C PHE A 270 -17.15 31.22 22.27
N TYR A 271 -18.35 31.08 22.83
CA TYR A 271 -19.32 30.06 22.40
C TYR A 271 -20.29 30.55 21.34
N GLY A 272 -20.17 31.81 20.90
CA GLY A 272 -21.14 32.45 20.04
C GLY A 272 -22.53 32.51 20.68
N ASP A 273 -22.59 32.56 22.01
CA ASP A 273 -23.85 32.70 22.73
C ASP A 273 -24.28 34.16 22.70
N SER A 274 -25.01 34.53 21.65
CA SER A 274 -25.43 35.90 21.37
C SER A 274 -26.26 36.54 22.49
N ASP A 275 -26.83 35.74 23.39
CA ASP A 275 -27.64 36.23 24.49
C ASP A 275 -26.80 36.81 25.64
N TYR A 276 -25.51 36.42 25.74
CA TYR A 276 -24.60 36.82 26.83
C TYR A 276 -23.24 37.38 26.31
N ALA A 277 -23.06 37.47 24.99
CA ALA A 277 -21.85 37.97 24.33
C ALA A 277 -21.80 39.52 24.31
N VAL A 278 -20.60 40.11 24.37
CA VAL A 278 -20.40 41.58 24.28
C VAL A 278 -20.87 42.13 22.93
N LEU A 279 -20.71 41.37 21.85
CA LEU A 279 -21.22 41.69 20.52
C LEU A 279 -21.70 40.44 19.76
N ASN A 280 -22.46 40.63 18.69
CA ASN A 280 -22.76 39.53 17.77
C ASN A 280 -21.45 39.01 17.17
N TYR A 281 -21.14 37.76 17.46
CA TYR A 281 -19.97 37.03 17.00
C TYR A 281 -19.65 37.21 15.51
N GLU A 282 -20.68 37.21 14.66
CA GLU A 282 -20.55 37.37 13.20
C GLU A 282 -19.99 38.75 12.78
N GLN A 283 -19.86 39.69 13.71
CA GLN A 283 -19.42 41.06 13.48
C GLN A 283 -18.00 41.35 14.03
N ILE A 284 -17.34 40.35 14.62
CA ILE A 284 -15.99 40.49 15.18
C ILE A 284 -14.96 40.41 14.04
N ASP A 285 -14.27 41.53 13.76
CA ASP A 285 -13.09 41.56 12.89
C ASP A 285 -11.82 41.49 13.75
N ALA A 286 -11.39 40.27 14.04
CA ALA A 286 -10.24 40.05 14.91
C ALA A 286 -8.95 40.48 14.20
N SER A 287 -8.40 41.61 14.65
CA SER A 287 -7.12 42.13 14.21
C SER A 287 -6.11 42.09 15.36
N GLY A 288 -5.10 41.21 15.25
CA GLY A 288 -3.97 41.13 16.20
C GLY A 288 -3.82 39.80 16.93
N GLY A 289 -2.65 39.59 17.56
CA GLY A 289 -2.28 38.39 18.33
C GLY A 289 -1.66 37.24 17.52
N THR A 290 -1.09 36.26 18.23
CA THR A 290 -0.69 34.93 17.71
C THR A 290 -1.88 34.30 16.97
N LYS A 291 -1.66 33.61 15.85
CA LYS A 291 -2.72 32.95 15.06
C LYS A 291 -2.69 31.41 15.17
N GLY A 292 -1.58 30.84 15.62
CA GLY A 292 -1.42 29.41 15.85
C GLY A 292 -0.74 29.13 17.19
N ILE A 293 -1.33 28.24 17.99
CA ILE A 293 -0.64 27.61 19.12
C ILE A 293 -0.52 26.11 18.90
N LYS A 294 0.65 25.54 19.14
CA LYS A 294 0.82 24.09 19.30
C LYS A 294 1.04 23.75 20.77
N TRP A 295 0.65 22.55 21.19
CA TRP A 295 0.80 22.14 22.58
C TRP A 295 1.12 20.66 22.77
N ALA A 296 1.74 20.33 23.91
CA ALA A 296 2.05 18.98 24.35
C ALA A 296 1.98 18.86 25.89
N LEU A 297 1.66 17.65 26.39
CA LEU A 297 1.77 17.34 27.83
C LEU A 297 3.18 16.84 28.12
N LEU A 298 3.91 17.55 28.98
CA LEU A 298 5.31 17.21 29.28
C LEU A 298 5.43 16.11 30.34
N ASP A 299 4.37 15.85 31.11
CA ASP A 299 4.40 14.82 32.15
C ASP A 299 3.05 14.08 32.33
N PRO A 300 2.88 12.90 31.69
CA PRO A 300 1.76 12.00 31.99
C PRO A 300 1.92 11.24 33.33
N GLY A 301 3.03 11.38 34.06
CA GLY A 301 3.25 10.76 35.39
C GLY A 301 4.67 10.22 35.66
N LEU A 302 5.71 10.68 34.95
CA LEU A 302 7.07 10.14 34.99
C LEU A 302 8.20 11.15 35.26
N GLY A 303 7.93 12.46 35.41
CA GLY A 303 8.92 13.39 35.96
C GLY A 303 8.99 14.77 35.31
N ASN A 304 9.92 15.58 35.84
CA ASN A 304 10.13 17.00 35.49
C ASN A 304 11.21 17.08 34.39
N TYR A 305 10.88 17.58 33.19
CA TYR A 305 11.78 17.59 32.01
C TYR A 305 12.18 19.01 31.57
N PRO A 306 12.97 19.75 32.39
CA PRO A 306 13.40 21.09 32.02
C PRO A 306 14.39 21.03 30.83
N ASN A 307 14.13 21.82 29.78
CA ASN A 307 15.01 22.02 28.62
C ASN A 307 15.12 20.85 27.61
N GLN A 308 14.17 19.90 27.56
CA GLN A 308 14.07 18.95 26.44
C GLN A 308 13.61 19.62 25.14
N ALA A 309 13.84 18.96 23.99
CA ALA A 309 13.42 19.43 22.67
C ALA A 309 11.93 19.09 22.46
N TRP A 310 11.19 19.99 21.81
CA TRP A 310 9.71 19.94 21.88
C TRP A 310 9.09 19.17 20.72
N GLU A 311 9.94 18.74 19.78
CA GLU A 311 9.64 17.76 18.75
C GLU A 311 9.60 16.31 19.29
N ASP A 312 10.06 16.11 20.54
CA ASP A 312 9.99 14.84 21.30
C ASP A 312 8.56 14.52 21.78
N PHE A 313 7.64 15.48 21.63
CA PHE A 313 6.24 15.32 21.98
C PHE A 313 5.39 15.42 20.72
N ASN A 314 4.52 14.43 20.53
CA ASN A 314 3.44 14.54 19.56
C ASN A 314 2.61 15.78 19.90
N PHE A 315 2.80 16.87 19.15
CA PHE A 315 1.95 18.05 19.29
C PHE A 315 0.53 17.62 18.96
N TYR A 316 -0.33 17.57 19.99
CA TYR A 316 -1.67 17.02 19.91
C TYR A 316 -2.66 17.99 19.20
N GLY A 317 -2.18 18.88 18.35
CA GLY A 317 -3.03 19.74 17.52
C GLY A 317 -2.48 21.14 17.30
N THR A 318 -3.05 21.80 16.28
CA THR A 318 -2.97 23.24 16.10
C THR A 318 -4.21 23.83 16.77
N LEU A 319 -4.03 24.71 17.74
CA LEU A 319 -5.08 25.54 18.30
C LEU A 319 -5.22 26.75 17.38
N GLY A 320 -6.42 26.95 16.83
CA GLY A 320 -6.71 28.06 15.93
C GLY A 320 -7.61 27.64 14.79
N ASP A 321 -8.91 27.74 15.00
CA ASP A 321 -9.72 28.22 13.89
C ASP A 321 -9.24 29.66 13.61
N PRO A 322 -8.81 30.01 12.38
CA PRO A 322 -8.43 31.37 12.03
C PRO A 322 -9.52 32.42 12.35
N THR A 323 -10.76 32.02 12.67
CA THR A 323 -11.82 32.92 13.14
C THR A 323 -12.05 32.95 14.66
N ASN A 324 -11.55 32.00 15.48
CA ASN A 324 -12.05 31.81 16.87
C ASN A 324 -10.94 31.74 17.95
N PHE A 325 -9.73 32.21 17.66
CA PHE A 325 -8.50 31.92 18.42
C PHE A 325 -8.26 32.79 19.67
N TYR A 326 -9.27 33.02 20.51
CA TYR A 326 -9.18 34.24 21.34
C TYR A 326 -9.26 34.09 22.85
N SER A 327 -9.35 32.86 23.35
CA SER A 327 -9.05 32.58 24.75
C SER A 327 -8.33 31.24 24.85
N PHE A 328 -7.40 31.08 25.80
CA PHE A 328 -6.85 29.77 26.16
C PHE A 328 -7.92 28.88 26.85
N LYS A 329 -9.20 29.00 26.48
CA LYS A 329 -10.21 27.99 26.76
C LYS A 329 -9.91 26.67 26.06
N ASN A 330 -9.11 26.69 24.99
CA ASN A 330 -8.55 25.47 24.44
C ASN A 330 -7.74 24.70 25.49
N LEU A 331 -6.92 25.38 26.30
CA LEU A 331 -6.29 24.76 27.46
C LEU A 331 -7.32 24.23 28.44
N TYR A 332 -8.38 24.97 28.76
CA TYR A 332 -9.47 24.52 29.63
C TYR A 332 -10.21 23.27 29.10
N ASN A 333 -10.48 23.15 27.80
CA ASN A 333 -11.09 21.96 27.20
C ASN A 333 -10.09 20.79 27.16
N ILE A 334 -8.82 21.04 26.84
CA ILE A 334 -7.70 20.08 26.92
C ILE A 334 -7.60 19.50 28.35
N ILE A 335 -7.63 20.38 29.35
CA ILE A 335 -7.67 20.13 30.79
C ILE A 335 -8.88 19.29 31.18
N ASN A 336 -10.08 19.69 30.74
CA ASN A 336 -11.32 18.99 31.06
C ASN A 336 -11.41 17.61 30.37
N MET A 337 -10.62 17.35 29.31
CA MET A 337 -10.56 16.07 28.61
C MET A 337 -9.42 15.13 29.09
N LEU A 338 -8.23 15.66 29.43
CA LEU A 338 -7.16 14.94 30.15
C LEU A 338 -7.61 14.44 31.53
N HIS A 339 -8.69 15.05 32.05
CA HIS A 339 -9.33 14.74 33.32
C HIS A 339 -10.12 13.40 33.31
N TYR A 340 -10.49 12.86 32.13
CA TYR A 340 -11.41 11.73 32.02
C TYR A 340 -10.83 10.31 31.98
N ASP A 341 -9.52 10.04 31.98
CA ASP A 341 -9.08 8.65 32.19
C ASP A 341 -7.64 8.42 32.67
N GLU A 342 -7.47 7.30 33.39
CA GLU A 342 -6.20 6.59 33.63
C GLU A 342 -5.83 5.70 32.42
N SER A 343 -6.30 6.01 31.21
CA SER A 343 -6.15 5.17 30.01
C SER A 343 -5.37 5.86 28.88
N ILE A 344 -4.78 5.01 28.03
CA ILE A 344 -3.85 5.37 26.94
C ILE A 344 -4.62 6.10 25.84
N MET A 345 -4.14 7.30 25.48
CA MET A 345 -4.64 8.10 24.37
C MET A 345 -4.34 7.42 23.03
N ILE A 346 -5.36 7.08 22.23
CA ILE A 346 -5.19 6.34 20.95
C ILE A 346 -5.40 7.19 19.69
N GLY A 347 -5.60 8.51 19.81
CA GLY A 347 -5.62 9.42 18.65
C GLY A 347 -6.60 10.61 18.76
N ILE A 348 -6.49 11.53 17.79
CA ILE A 348 -7.25 12.78 17.70
C ILE A 348 -8.28 12.69 16.59
N LYS A 349 -9.53 13.13 16.83
CA LYS A 349 -10.59 13.11 15.81
C LYS A 349 -10.70 14.44 15.07
N ASN A 350 -10.53 15.59 15.74
CA ASN A 350 -10.33 16.94 15.16
C ASN A 350 -9.99 17.98 16.25
N GLU A 351 -9.88 19.26 15.83
CA GLU A 351 -9.46 20.47 16.59
C GLU A 351 -10.21 20.73 17.90
N PHE A 352 -11.33 20.03 18.16
CA PHE A 352 -12.11 20.14 19.40
C PHE A 352 -12.61 18.77 19.96
N GLN A 353 -12.24 17.64 19.35
CA GLN A 353 -12.70 16.30 19.77
C GLN A 353 -11.61 15.22 19.66
N LEU A 354 -11.44 14.44 20.73
CA LEU A 354 -10.58 13.26 20.82
C LEU A 354 -11.43 11.96 20.79
N LEU A 355 -10.88 10.85 20.29
CA LEU A 355 -11.53 9.53 20.28
C LEU A 355 -11.20 8.76 21.58
N LEU A 356 -12.22 8.29 22.29
CA LEU A 356 -12.11 7.51 23.55
C LEU A 356 -12.78 6.14 23.43
N SER A 357 -12.21 5.14 24.10
CA SER A 357 -12.86 3.84 24.35
C SER A 357 -13.69 3.93 25.65
N LEU A 358 -15.00 4.15 25.55
CA LEU A 358 -15.84 4.64 26.67
C LEU A 358 -16.32 3.56 27.68
N GLY A 359 -16.40 3.96 28.97
CA GLY A 359 -17.01 3.14 30.04
C GLY A 359 -17.40 3.78 31.40
N ILE A 360 -17.38 5.11 31.63
CA ILE A 360 -17.68 5.70 32.97
C ILE A 360 -18.35 7.09 32.92
N GLY A 361 -19.12 7.43 33.98
CA GLY A 361 -20.05 8.57 34.06
C GLY A 361 -19.44 9.96 34.36
N TYR A 362 -20.19 11.00 34.00
CA TYR A 362 -19.73 12.40 33.85
C TYR A 362 -19.66 13.22 35.15
N GLY A 363 -18.49 13.83 35.43
CA GLY A 363 -18.33 15.00 36.33
C GLY A 363 -16.92 15.62 36.21
N SER A 364 -16.83 16.96 36.17
CA SER A 364 -15.56 17.71 36.02
C SER A 364 -14.77 17.80 37.34
N ARG A 365 -13.47 17.44 37.36
CA ARG A 365 -12.56 17.59 38.52
C ARG A 365 -11.21 18.22 38.13
N TYR A 366 -11.21 19.55 38.13
CA TYR A 366 -10.08 20.38 37.68
C TYR A 366 -8.83 20.30 38.59
N ASP A 367 -8.95 19.76 39.80
CA ASP A 367 -7.85 19.56 40.76
C ASP A 367 -6.75 18.60 40.26
N ARG A 368 -7.05 17.73 39.29
CA ARG A 368 -6.10 16.73 38.77
C ARG A 368 -4.99 17.27 37.88
N LEU A 369 -5.10 18.53 37.45
CA LEU A 369 -4.11 19.18 36.59
C LEU A 369 -3.16 20.07 37.37
N VAL A 370 -3.44 20.28 38.65
CA VAL A 370 -2.55 21.01 39.54
C VAL A 370 -1.21 20.28 39.59
N GLY A 371 -0.14 20.99 39.24
CA GLY A 371 1.23 20.47 39.18
C GLY A 371 1.63 19.79 37.87
N LYS A 372 0.71 19.61 36.90
CA LYS A 372 1.08 19.12 35.56
C LYS A 372 1.65 20.25 34.71
N GLN A 373 2.61 19.89 33.85
CA GLN A 373 3.28 20.82 32.92
C GLN A 373 2.82 20.60 31.48
N LEU A 374 2.48 21.69 30.80
CA LEU A 374 2.08 21.74 29.40
C LEU A 374 3.08 22.60 28.62
N ALA A 375 3.63 22.05 27.54
CA ALA A 375 4.36 22.83 26.55
C ALA A 375 3.37 23.55 25.63
N LEU A 376 3.61 24.83 25.38
CA LEU A 376 2.86 25.70 24.48
C LEU A 376 3.82 26.44 23.54
N TRP A 377 3.62 26.31 22.23
CA TRP A 377 4.36 27.03 21.20
C TRP A 377 3.44 28.04 20.52
N LEU A 378 3.71 29.34 20.72
CA LEU A 378 3.11 30.44 19.97
C LEU A 378 3.83 30.53 18.63
N VAL A 379 3.18 30.12 17.54
CA VAL A 379 3.84 29.80 16.27
C VAL A 379 4.39 31.05 15.59
N GLU A 380 3.61 32.11 15.51
CA GLU A 380 3.97 33.34 14.80
C GLU A 380 5.10 34.11 15.51
N GLU A 381 5.09 34.12 16.84
CA GLU A 381 6.11 34.78 17.66
C GLU A 381 7.28 33.86 17.96
N ASN A 382 7.15 32.57 17.62
CA ASN A 382 8.09 31.52 17.92
C ASN A 382 8.46 31.46 19.41
N ILE A 383 7.46 31.61 20.28
CA ILE A 383 7.63 31.63 21.74
C ILE A 383 7.22 30.28 22.32
N TYR A 384 8.05 29.75 23.21
CA TYR A 384 7.85 28.46 23.86
C TYR A 384 7.64 28.65 25.37
N LEU A 385 6.50 28.18 25.90
CA LEU A 385 6.11 28.28 27.31
C LEU A 385 5.85 26.90 27.93
N THR A 386 6.43 26.61 29.08
CA THR A 386 6.05 25.47 29.92
C THR A 386 5.08 25.95 30.99
N LEU A 387 3.78 25.79 30.75
CA LEU A 387 2.71 26.21 31.63
C LEU A 387 2.45 25.16 32.73
N THR A 388 2.30 25.62 33.96
CA THR A 388 1.89 24.84 35.12
C THR A 388 0.64 25.45 35.75
N PHE A 389 -0.36 24.62 36.06
CA PHE A 389 -1.47 25.03 36.91
C PHE A 389 -1.10 24.83 38.37
N GLU A 390 -1.13 25.90 39.15
CA GLU A 390 -0.71 25.89 40.57
C GLU A 390 -1.89 25.66 41.50
N SER A 391 -3.08 26.09 41.09
CA SER A 391 -4.34 25.76 41.77
C SER A 391 -5.52 25.81 40.79
N PHE A 392 -6.60 25.15 41.18
CA PHE A 392 -7.92 25.38 40.61
C PHE A 392 -8.90 25.68 41.74
N ASP A 393 -9.54 26.85 41.65
CA ASP A 393 -10.47 27.38 42.63
C ASP A 393 -11.79 27.70 41.91
N MET A 394 -12.91 27.73 42.64
CA MET A 394 -14.19 28.17 42.06
C MET A 394 -14.44 29.64 42.38
N TYR A 395 -14.77 30.42 41.37
CA TYR A 395 -15.19 31.82 41.49
C TYR A 395 -16.55 31.96 40.81
N ASN A 396 -17.61 32.22 41.61
CA ASN A 396 -19.00 32.28 41.13
C ASN A 396 -19.38 31.09 40.22
N ASP A 397 -19.15 29.87 40.69
CA ASP A 397 -19.38 28.61 39.96
C ASP A 397 -18.57 28.41 38.65
N THR A 398 -17.69 29.36 38.32
CA THR A 398 -16.76 29.26 37.20
C THR A 398 -15.36 28.84 37.69
N PRO A 399 -14.73 27.81 37.10
CA PRO A 399 -13.39 27.39 37.47
C PRO A 399 -12.35 28.46 37.10
N GLY A 400 -11.57 28.83 38.11
CA GLY A 400 -10.47 29.79 38.16
C GLY A 400 -9.23 29.16 38.78
N GLY A 401 -8.16 29.92 39.01
CA GLY A 401 -7.01 29.42 39.76
C GLY A 401 -5.65 30.00 39.35
N ALA A 402 -4.64 29.68 40.16
CA ALA A 402 -3.27 30.12 39.96
C ALA A 402 -2.58 29.37 38.82
N PHE A 403 -1.68 30.04 38.11
CA PHE A 403 -0.84 29.43 37.08
C PHE A 403 0.55 30.07 37.06
N SER A 404 1.51 29.33 36.51
CA SER A 404 2.86 29.79 36.27
C SER A 404 3.35 29.27 34.92
N TYR A 405 4.38 29.88 34.36
CA TYR A 405 5.11 29.27 33.26
C TYR A 405 6.58 29.67 33.25
N THR A 406 7.40 28.81 32.64
CA THR A 406 8.74 29.17 32.18
C THR A 406 8.72 29.44 30.68
N ARG A 407 9.41 30.50 30.24
CA ARG A 407 9.59 30.84 28.84
C ARG A 407 11.02 30.55 28.44
N SER A 408 11.16 29.77 27.38
CA SER A 408 12.44 29.31 26.84
C SER A 408 12.77 30.02 25.52
N THR A 409 12.51 31.33 25.41
CA THR A 409 12.85 32.18 24.25
C THR A 409 12.98 33.65 24.67
N PRO A 410 13.82 34.46 23.98
CA PRO A 410 13.85 35.92 24.15
C PRO A 410 12.62 36.59 23.52
N ASN A 411 12.35 37.83 23.93
CA ASN A 411 11.35 38.71 23.29
C ASN A 411 11.80 39.22 21.92
#